data_AF-A0A6N9SGE5-F1
#
_entry.id   AF-A0A6N9SGE5-F1
#
_cell.length_a   1.000
_cell.length_b   1.000
_cell.length_c   1.000
_cell.angle_alpha   90.00
_cell.angle_beta   90.00
_cell.angle_gamma   90.00
#
_symmetry.space_group_name_H-M   'P 1'
#
loop_
_entity.id
_entity.type
_entity.pdbx_description
1 polymer ?
#
loop_
_entity_poly.entity_id
_entity_poly.type
_entity_poly.pdbx_seq_one_letter_code
_entity_poly.pdbx_strand_id
1 'polypeptide(L)'
;YKEELAQHQEGVLDIIQRAGINVLWNDNDGGCKGVCDRVPHQNITALNLPGQCINGECYDEVLFHGLEEYINNLQSDGLIVLHTIGSHGPTYYNRYPPQFRKFTPTCDTNEIQTCTKEQLVNTYDNTLVYVDYIVDKAINLLKEHQDKFTTSLVYLSDHGESLGENGIYLHGLPYAIAPDSQKQVPMLLWLSEDYQKRYQVDQNCLQKQAQTQHYSQDNLFSTLLGLTGVETKYYQAADDILQTCRRVSE
;
A
#
# COMPACT_ATOMS: atom_id res chain seq x y z
N TYR A 1 -19.61 5.47 -5.33
CA TYR A 1 -19.21 4.08 -5.61
C TYR A 1 -20.44 3.28 -6.04
N LYS A 2 -20.32 2.42 -7.06
CA LYS A 2 -21.37 1.50 -7.50
C LYS A 2 -20.75 0.10 -7.61
N GLU A 3 -20.91 -0.71 -6.56
CA GLU A 3 -20.25 -2.00 -6.41
C GLU A 3 -20.51 -2.95 -7.59
N GLU A 4 -21.79 -3.12 -7.97
CA GLU A 4 -22.15 -3.98 -9.11
C GLU A 4 -21.44 -3.57 -10.40
N LEU A 5 -21.33 -2.27 -10.67
CA LEU A 5 -20.63 -1.79 -11.85
C LEU A 5 -19.12 -2.11 -11.78
N ALA A 6 -18.51 -1.90 -10.62
CA ALA A 6 -17.09 -2.18 -10.41
C ALA A 6 -16.76 -3.68 -10.60
N GLN A 7 -17.62 -4.58 -10.13
CA GLN A 7 -17.45 -6.03 -10.30
C GLN A 7 -17.57 -6.48 -11.77
N HIS A 8 -18.30 -5.74 -12.61
CA HIS A 8 -18.52 -6.07 -14.02
C HIS A 8 -17.60 -5.27 -14.97
N GLN A 9 -16.54 -4.65 -14.45
CA GLN A 9 -15.56 -3.89 -15.24
C GLN A 9 -14.13 -4.33 -14.92
N GLU A 10 -13.25 -4.11 -15.89
CA GLU A 10 -11.81 -4.27 -15.71
C GLU A 10 -11.26 -3.16 -14.82
N GLY A 11 -10.40 -3.52 -13.87
CA GLY A 11 -9.61 -2.61 -13.06
C GLY A 11 -8.23 -2.35 -13.67
N VAL A 12 -7.41 -1.59 -12.94
CA VAL A 12 -6.06 -1.23 -13.39
C VAL A 12 -5.15 -2.44 -13.59
N LEU A 13 -5.27 -3.46 -12.73
CA LEU A 13 -4.46 -4.68 -12.81
C LEU A 13 -4.78 -5.50 -14.05
N ASP A 14 -6.06 -5.58 -14.45
CA ASP A 14 -6.47 -6.24 -15.69
C ASP A 14 -5.85 -5.56 -16.92
N ILE A 15 -5.87 -4.22 -16.93
CA ILE A 15 -5.33 -3.42 -18.03
C ILE A 15 -3.81 -3.58 -18.11
N ILE A 16 -3.11 -3.50 -16.99
CA ILE A 16 -1.65 -3.66 -16.90
C ILE A 16 -1.23 -5.07 -17.34
N GLN A 17 -1.92 -6.10 -16.84
CA GLN A 17 -1.63 -7.48 -17.23
C GLN A 17 -1.87 -7.71 -18.73
N ARG A 18 -2.98 -7.21 -19.27
CA ARG A 18 -3.28 -7.33 -20.71
C ARG A 18 -2.26 -6.60 -21.59
N ALA A 19 -1.61 -5.56 -21.08
CA ALA A 19 -0.52 -4.86 -21.75
C ALA A 19 0.81 -5.66 -21.77
N GLY A 20 0.85 -6.85 -21.15
CA GLY A 20 2.00 -7.75 -21.17
C GLY A 20 2.91 -7.65 -19.94
N ILE A 21 2.50 -6.89 -18.92
CA ILE A 21 3.24 -6.75 -17.66
C ILE A 21 2.81 -7.86 -16.70
N ASN A 22 3.76 -8.53 -16.05
CA ASN A 22 3.45 -9.58 -15.09
C ASN A 22 2.83 -8.96 -13.84
N VAL A 23 1.66 -9.43 -13.41
CA VAL A 23 1.01 -8.96 -12.18
C VAL A 23 1.03 -10.07 -11.13
N LEU A 24 1.41 -9.74 -9.90
CA LEU A 24 1.29 -10.62 -8.75
C LEU A 24 0.64 -9.87 -7.58
N TRP A 25 -0.34 -10.47 -6.93
CA TRP A 25 -0.93 -9.98 -5.68
C TRP A 25 -0.64 -10.93 -4.51
N ASN A 26 0.14 -10.47 -3.53
CA ASN A 26 0.35 -11.16 -2.27
C ASN A 26 -0.57 -10.55 -1.21
N ASP A 27 -1.45 -11.36 -0.64
CA ASP A 27 -2.47 -10.93 0.31
C ASP A 27 -2.14 -11.34 1.75
N ASN A 28 -2.22 -10.38 2.68
CA ASN A 28 -2.14 -10.62 4.12
C ASN A 28 -3.28 -9.94 4.93
N ASP A 29 -4.38 -9.52 4.27
CA ASP A 29 -5.46 -8.73 4.89
C ASP A 29 -6.85 -9.38 4.68
N GLY A 30 -6.89 -10.71 4.67
CA GLY A 30 -8.14 -11.47 4.56
C GLY A 30 -8.84 -11.34 3.20
N GLY A 31 -8.13 -10.90 2.15
CA GLY A 31 -8.57 -10.94 0.75
C GLY A 31 -8.61 -9.60 0.03
N CYS A 32 -8.42 -9.67 -1.29
CA CYS A 32 -8.31 -8.53 -2.20
C CYS A 32 -9.66 -7.92 -2.65
N LYS A 33 -10.77 -8.30 -2.01
CA LYS A 33 -12.12 -7.78 -2.29
C LYS A 33 -12.55 -7.88 -3.78
N GLY A 34 -12.11 -8.95 -4.46
CA GLY A 34 -12.40 -9.22 -5.88
C GLY A 34 -11.48 -8.53 -6.89
N VAL A 35 -10.60 -7.62 -6.44
CA VAL A 35 -9.70 -6.85 -7.33
C VAL A 35 -8.65 -7.75 -8.00
N CYS A 36 -8.22 -8.81 -7.32
CA CYS A 36 -7.17 -9.70 -7.77
C CYS A 36 -7.66 -10.97 -8.48
N ASP A 37 -8.98 -11.18 -8.61
CA ASP A 37 -9.58 -12.44 -9.10
C ASP A 37 -9.13 -12.85 -10.51
N ARG A 38 -8.66 -11.87 -11.32
CA ARG A 38 -8.26 -12.05 -12.72
C ARG A 38 -6.76 -11.91 -12.97
N VAL A 39 -5.95 -11.82 -11.91
CA VAL A 39 -4.49 -11.81 -11.98
C VAL A 39 -3.91 -12.89 -11.04
N PRO A 40 -2.67 -13.36 -11.26
CA PRO A 40 -1.99 -14.23 -10.31
C PRO A 40 -2.00 -13.63 -8.90
N HIS A 41 -2.49 -14.39 -7.92
CA HIS A 41 -2.60 -13.94 -6.54
C HIS A 41 -2.40 -15.09 -5.56
N GLN A 42 -1.99 -14.76 -4.34
CA GLN A 42 -1.72 -15.71 -3.27
C GLN A 42 -2.23 -15.15 -1.94
N ASN A 43 -2.89 -16.02 -1.16
CA ASN A 43 -3.18 -15.74 0.25
C ASN A 43 -1.96 -16.18 1.07
N ILE A 44 -1.11 -15.21 1.44
CA ILE A 44 0.12 -15.48 2.17
C ILE A 44 -0.18 -15.83 3.63
N THR A 45 -1.22 -15.24 4.23
CA THR A 45 -1.68 -15.58 5.58
C THR A 45 -1.99 -17.09 5.71
N ALA A 46 -2.57 -17.69 4.66
CA ALA A 46 -2.92 -19.12 4.63
C ALA A 46 -1.70 -20.06 4.69
N LEU A 47 -0.49 -19.56 4.39
CA LEU A 47 0.74 -20.34 4.55
C LEU A 47 1.09 -20.59 6.02
N ASN A 48 0.55 -19.78 6.93
CA ASN A 48 0.72 -19.89 8.39
C ASN A 48 2.19 -20.12 8.80
N LEU A 49 3.07 -19.22 8.32
CA LEU A 49 4.51 -19.37 8.51
C LEU A 49 4.90 -19.40 10.00
N PRO A 50 5.77 -20.34 10.44
CA PRO A 50 6.10 -20.51 11.85
C PRO A 50 6.63 -19.21 12.49
N GLY A 51 6.02 -18.81 13.61
CA GLY A 51 6.44 -17.63 14.37
C GLY A 51 6.04 -16.28 13.76
N GLN A 52 5.32 -16.27 12.63
CA GLN A 52 4.88 -15.05 11.96
C GLN A 52 3.38 -14.79 12.11
N CYS A 53 2.61 -15.79 12.55
CA CYS A 53 1.16 -15.73 12.58
C CYS A 53 0.59 -15.96 13.98
N ILE A 54 -0.45 -15.18 14.31
CA ILE A 54 -1.15 -15.17 15.59
C ILE A 54 -2.64 -15.28 15.28
N ASN A 55 -3.28 -16.38 15.68
CA ASN A 55 -4.73 -16.60 15.57
C ASN A 55 -5.31 -16.37 14.15
N GLY A 56 -4.56 -16.73 13.10
CA GLY A 56 -5.02 -16.61 11.71
C GLY A 56 -4.74 -15.24 11.06
N GLU A 57 -4.08 -14.32 11.76
CA GLU A 57 -3.49 -13.09 11.21
C GLU A 57 -1.96 -13.24 11.22
N CYS A 58 -1.25 -12.60 10.30
CA CYS A 58 0.22 -12.64 10.28
C CYS A 58 0.83 -11.24 10.26
N TYR A 59 2.06 -11.13 10.77
CA TYR A 59 2.87 -9.93 10.57
C TYR A 59 3.17 -9.74 9.07
N ASP A 60 3.11 -8.51 8.57
CA ASP A 60 3.24 -8.20 7.14
C ASP A 60 4.59 -8.61 6.51
N GLU A 61 5.60 -8.92 7.32
CA GLU A 61 6.85 -9.50 6.81
C GLU A 61 6.65 -10.82 6.04
N VAL A 62 5.55 -11.54 6.27
CA VAL A 62 5.21 -12.74 5.48
C VAL A 62 5.05 -12.45 3.99
N LEU A 63 4.64 -11.23 3.60
CA LEU A 63 4.38 -10.84 2.20
C LEU A 63 5.62 -10.95 1.30
N PHE A 64 6.81 -10.98 1.90
CA PHE A 64 8.09 -11.14 1.22
C PHE A 64 8.50 -12.60 0.99
N HIS A 65 7.75 -13.57 1.53
CA HIS A 65 8.05 -14.99 1.37
C HIS A 65 7.98 -15.40 -0.11
N GLY A 66 9.08 -15.95 -0.63
CA GLY A 66 9.19 -16.37 -2.03
C GLY A 66 9.30 -15.22 -3.05
N LEU A 67 9.25 -13.97 -2.61
CA LEU A 67 9.18 -12.82 -3.52
C LEU A 67 10.50 -12.60 -4.27
N GLU A 68 11.63 -12.82 -3.62
CA GLU A 68 12.97 -12.76 -4.22
C GLU A 68 13.11 -13.76 -5.39
N GLU A 69 12.65 -15.00 -5.20
CA GLU A 69 12.67 -16.02 -6.25
C GLU A 69 11.75 -15.63 -7.43
N TYR A 70 10.57 -15.09 -7.13
CA TYR A 70 9.66 -14.59 -8.15
C TYR A 70 10.31 -13.49 -9.01
N ILE A 71 10.90 -12.46 -8.37
CA ILE A 71 11.55 -11.33 -9.06
C ILE A 71 12.72 -11.80 -9.92
N ASN A 72 13.56 -12.71 -9.40
CA ASN A 72 14.69 -13.26 -10.15
C ASN A 72 14.25 -14.00 -11.43
N ASN A 73 13.09 -14.66 -11.39
CA ASN A 73 12.54 -15.41 -12.51
C ASN A 73 11.74 -14.55 -13.51
N LEU A 74 11.41 -13.30 -13.20
CA LEU A 74 10.75 -12.38 -14.15
C LEU A 74 11.60 -12.20 -15.42
N GLN A 75 10.96 -12.35 -16.58
CA GLN A 75 11.58 -12.17 -17.91
C GLN A 75 11.22 -10.83 -18.58
N SER A 76 10.26 -10.12 -18.00
CA SER A 76 9.76 -8.81 -18.46
C SER A 76 9.29 -7.99 -17.25
N ASP A 77 8.77 -6.80 -17.50
CA ASP A 77 8.28 -5.89 -16.47
C ASP A 77 7.24 -6.57 -15.56
N GLY A 78 7.22 -6.13 -14.30
CA GLY A 78 6.33 -6.67 -13.27
C GLY A 78 5.72 -5.59 -12.39
N LEU A 79 4.47 -5.79 -12.01
CA LEU A 79 3.79 -5.07 -10.94
C LEU A 79 3.42 -6.06 -9.84
N ILE A 80 3.97 -5.84 -8.65
CA ILE A 80 3.74 -6.69 -7.47
C ILE A 80 2.97 -5.87 -6.45
N VAL A 81 1.82 -6.38 -6.01
CA VAL A 81 1.02 -5.79 -4.93
C VAL A 81 1.27 -6.57 -3.64
N LEU A 82 1.65 -5.85 -2.58
CA LEU A 82 1.74 -6.37 -1.22
C LEU A 82 0.57 -5.78 -0.43
N HIS A 83 -0.48 -6.57 -0.20
CA HIS A 83 -1.67 -6.13 0.52
C HIS A 83 -1.51 -6.44 2.02
N THR A 84 -1.19 -5.39 2.78
CA THR A 84 -0.82 -5.46 4.20
C THR A 84 -2.04 -5.42 5.12
N ILE A 85 -1.97 -6.13 6.25
CA ILE A 85 -2.91 -5.91 7.37
C ILE A 85 -2.62 -4.58 8.10
N GLY A 86 -1.38 -4.07 8.00
CA GLY A 86 -1.00 -2.74 8.42
C GLY A 86 -1.39 -2.42 9.86
N SER A 87 -2.21 -1.38 10.03
CA SER A 87 -2.64 -0.89 11.35
C SER A 87 -4.02 -1.41 11.79
N HIS A 88 -4.52 -2.51 11.22
CA HIS A 88 -5.88 -2.99 11.46
C HIS A 88 -6.14 -3.34 12.95
N GLY A 89 -7.18 -2.74 13.52
CA GLY A 89 -7.68 -2.97 14.87
C GLY A 89 -8.73 -4.09 14.97
N PRO A 90 -9.28 -4.37 16.16
CA PRO A 90 -8.90 -3.79 17.46
C PRO A 90 -7.63 -4.42 18.05
N THR A 91 -7.06 -5.46 17.41
CA THR A 91 -5.87 -6.18 17.89
C THR A 91 -4.57 -5.48 17.50
N TYR A 92 -4.47 -4.15 17.62
CA TYR A 92 -3.29 -3.37 17.18
C TYR A 92 -1.96 -3.90 17.73
N TYR A 93 -1.96 -4.44 18.95
CA TYR A 93 -0.79 -5.05 19.61
C TYR A 93 -0.26 -6.31 18.90
N ASN A 94 -1.05 -6.94 18.01
CA ASN A 94 -0.64 -8.06 17.15
C ASN A 94 -0.12 -7.59 15.78
N ARG A 95 -0.09 -6.28 15.50
CA ARG A 95 0.39 -5.75 14.21
C ARG A 95 1.90 -5.60 14.14
N TYR A 96 2.60 -5.65 15.27
CA TYR A 96 4.04 -5.45 15.33
C TYR A 96 4.72 -6.47 16.24
N PRO A 97 5.88 -7.02 15.83
CA PRO A 97 6.72 -7.83 16.71
C PRO A 97 7.31 -7.02 17.89
N PRO A 98 7.76 -7.67 18.99
CA PRO A 98 8.24 -6.99 20.20
C PRO A 98 9.31 -5.92 19.98
N GLN A 99 10.21 -6.08 19.01
CA GLN A 99 11.29 -5.11 18.72
C GLN A 99 10.79 -3.75 18.20
N PHE A 100 9.56 -3.70 17.69
CA PHE A 100 8.90 -2.49 17.18
C PHE A 100 8.02 -1.80 18.23
N ARG A 101 7.92 -2.35 19.45
CA ARG A 101 7.23 -1.73 20.59
C ARG A 101 8.08 -0.59 21.18
N LYS A 102 8.04 0.59 20.57
CA LYS A 102 8.81 1.78 20.97
C LYS A 102 8.06 2.65 21.98
N PHE A 103 6.76 2.82 21.81
CA PHE A 103 5.92 3.66 22.66
C PHE A 103 5.20 2.80 23.70
N THR A 104 5.27 3.21 24.96
CA THR A 104 4.71 2.48 26.11
C THR A 104 4.15 3.46 27.15
N PRO A 105 3.15 3.09 27.96
CA PRO A 105 2.45 1.79 28.00
C PRO A 105 1.56 1.56 26.76
N THR A 106 1.20 0.31 26.46
CA THR A 106 0.31 -0.07 25.34
C THR A 106 -1.00 -0.69 25.84
N CYS A 107 -1.91 -0.92 24.90
CA CYS A 107 -3.22 -1.53 25.04
C CYS A 107 -3.17 -2.95 24.42
N ASP A 108 -2.80 -3.94 25.23
CA ASP A 108 -2.63 -5.33 24.79
C ASP A 108 -3.94 -6.13 24.98
N THR A 109 -5.04 -5.60 24.43
CA THR A 109 -6.38 -6.21 24.45
C THR A 109 -7.17 -5.78 23.22
N ASN A 110 -8.15 -6.58 22.81
CA ASN A 110 -9.12 -6.20 21.78
C ASN A 110 -10.27 -5.34 22.34
N GLU A 111 -10.42 -5.24 23.66
CA GLU A 111 -11.35 -4.34 24.33
C GLU A 111 -10.77 -2.91 24.42
N ILE A 112 -10.42 -2.33 23.27
CA ILE A 112 -9.64 -1.09 23.16
C ILE A 112 -10.23 0.11 23.92
N GLN A 113 -11.55 0.13 24.14
CA GLN A 113 -12.26 1.14 24.90
C GLN A 113 -11.96 1.13 26.41
N THR A 114 -11.39 0.04 26.94
CA THR A 114 -11.01 -0.06 28.36
C THR A 114 -9.63 0.51 28.65
N CYS A 115 -8.84 0.73 27.61
CA CYS A 115 -7.51 1.32 27.71
C CYS A 115 -7.59 2.85 27.84
N THR A 116 -6.54 3.47 28.38
CA THR A 116 -6.42 4.92 28.27
C THR A 116 -6.19 5.33 26.81
N LYS A 117 -6.56 6.57 26.45
CA LYS A 117 -6.27 7.10 25.11
C LYS A 117 -4.78 7.03 24.79
N GLU A 118 -3.91 7.34 25.75
CA GLU A 118 -2.45 7.24 25.58
C GLU A 118 -1.99 5.81 25.26
N GLN A 119 -2.49 4.80 25.98
CA GLN A 119 -2.17 3.41 25.68
C GLN A 119 -2.60 3.02 24.27
N LEU A 120 -3.80 3.40 23.86
CA LEU A 120 -4.30 3.10 22.52
C LEU A 120 -3.46 3.78 21.44
N VAL A 121 -3.18 5.08 21.58
CA VAL A 121 -2.33 5.84 20.64
C VAL A 121 -0.92 5.24 20.58
N ASN A 122 -0.28 4.96 21.71
CA ASN A 122 1.05 4.32 21.72
C ASN A 122 1.04 2.96 21.01
N THR A 123 -0.04 2.19 21.16
CA THR A 123 -0.18 0.88 20.49
C THR A 123 -0.33 1.06 18.99
N TYR A 124 -1.16 2.02 18.56
CA TYR A 124 -1.34 2.36 17.16
C TYR A 124 -0.04 2.89 16.54
N ASP A 125 0.67 3.79 17.22
CA ASP A 125 1.95 4.35 16.75
C ASP A 125 3.02 3.27 16.57
N ASN A 126 3.05 2.24 17.43
CA ASN A 126 3.93 1.09 17.22
C ASN A 126 3.59 0.30 15.95
N THR A 127 2.33 0.27 15.50
CA THR A 127 1.97 -0.30 14.20
C THR A 127 2.59 0.52 13.06
N LEU A 128 2.63 1.86 13.19
CA LEU A 128 3.24 2.75 12.20
C LEU A 128 4.76 2.55 12.11
N VAL A 129 5.44 2.32 13.24
CA VAL A 129 6.86 1.95 13.25
C VAL A 129 7.09 0.65 12.47
N TYR A 130 6.16 -0.30 12.53
CA TYR A 130 6.27 -1.53 11.76
C TYR A 130 5.94 -1.33 10.28
N VAL A 131 4.92 -0.53 9.95
CA VAL A 131 4.61 -0.15 8.56
C VAL A 131 5.80 0.55 7.90
N ASP A 132 6.45 1.48 8.61
CA ASP A 132 7.69 2.13 8.15
C ASP A 132 8.77 1.11 7.79
N TYR A 133 8.99 0.11 8.67
CA TYR A 133 9.92 -0.99 8.39
C TYR A 133 9.52 -1.83 7.16
N ILE A 134 8.23 -2.12 6.97
CA ILE A 134 7.75 -2.89 5.81
C ILE A 134 7.96 -2.11 4.50
N VAL A 135 7.70 -0.80 4.50
CA VAL A 135 7.94 0.06 3.35
C VAL A 135 9.44 0.18 3.05
N ASP A 136 10.29 0.37 4.07
CA ASP A 136 11.74 0.39 3.90
C ASP A 136 12.26 -0.95 3.35
N LYS A 137 11.76 -2.07 3.87
CA LYS A 137 12.11 -3.42 3.38
C LYS A 137 11.73 -3.60 1.90
N ALA A 138 10.56 -3.12 1.48
CA ALA A 138 10.15 -3.15 0.07
C ALA A 138 11.04 -2.27 -0.81
N ILE A 139 11.39 -1.06 -0.36
CA ILE A 139 12.32 -0.18 -1.08
C ILE A 139 13.71 -0.84 -1.20
N ASN A 140 14.21 -1.47 -0.14
CA ASN A 140 15.53 -2.11 -0.17
C ASN A 140 15.54 -3.35 -1.07
N LEU A 141 14.48 -4.15 -1.08
CA LEU A 141 14.29 -5.20 -2.09
C LEU A 141 14.35 -4.62 -3.51
N LEU A 142 13.62 -3.54 -3.78
CA LEU A 142 13.65 -2.90 -5.10
C LEU A 142 15.02 -2.32 -5.48
N LYS A 143 15.84 -1.90 -4.51
CA LYS A 143 17.21 -1.46 -4.75
C LYS A 143 18.15 -2.62 -5.12
N GLU A 144 17.95 -3.78 -4.51
CA GLU A 144 18.76 -4.99 -4.79
C GLU A 144 18.64 -5.46 -6.24
N HIS A 145 17.53 -5.13 -6.92
CA HIS A 145 17.24 -5.52 -8.30
C HIS A 145 17.40 -4.38 -9.33
N GLN A 146 18.08 -3.29 -8.99
CA GLN A 146 18.29 -2.13 -9.89
C GLN A 146 19.26 -2.39 -11.04
N ASP A 147 20.02 -3.48 -11.01
CA ASP A 147 20.85 -3.94 -12.13
C ASP A 147 20.00 -4.53 -13.28
N LYS A 148 18.80 -5.03 -12.97
CA LYS A 148 17.89 -5.67 -13.92
C LYS A 148 16.65 -4.83 -14.24
N PHE A 149 16.12 -4.08 -13.27
CA PHE A 149 14.85 -3.35 -13.41
C PHE A 149 14.97 -1.86 -13.08
N THR A 150 14.20 -1.05 -13.80
CA THR A 150 13.91 0.33 -13.43
C THR A 150 12.80 0.33 -12.37
N THR A 151 13.16 0.49 -11.09
CA THR A 151 12.23 0.24 -9.97
C THR A 151 11.51 1.49 -9.43
N SER A 152 10.31 1.29 -8.90
CA SER A 152 9.50 2.30 -8.20
C SER A 152 8.58 1.63 -7.17
N LEU A 153 8.07 2.39 -6.21
CA LEU A 153 7.15 1.94 -5.17
C LEU A 153 6.07 2.99 -4.91
N VAL A 154 4.82 2.54 -4.80
CA VAL A 154 3.70 3.32 -4.28
C VAL A 154 3.20 2.63 -3.01
N TYR A 155 3.14 3.38 -1.91
CA TYR A 155 2.43 2.98 -0.70
C TYR A 155 1.21 3.90 -0.53
N LEU A 156 0.06 3.32 -0.20
CA LEU A 156 -1.19 4.04 0.01
C LEU A 156 -2.06 3.24 0.97
N SER A 157 -2.48 3.87 2.07
CA SER A 157 -3.49 3.26 2.96
C SER A 157 -4.87 3.27 2.29
N ASP A 158 -5.68 2.26 2.57
CA ASP A 158 -7.05 2.15 2.08
C ASP A 158 -7.99 3.14 2.79
N HIS A 159 -7.81 3.34 4.09
CA HIS A 159 -8.44 4.38 4.91
C HIS A 159 -7.58 4.69 6.16
N GLY A 160 -8.05 5.60 7.01
CA GLY A 160 -7.46 5.89 8.32
C GLY A 160 -8.26 5.27 9.48
N GLU A 161 -7.96 5.65 10.72
CA GLU A 161 -8.52 5.03 11.94
C GLU A 161 -9.01 6.08 12.94
N SER A 162 -10.09 5.81 13.68
CA SER A 162 -10.47 6.59 14.86
C SER A 162 -9.96 5.92 16.15
N LEU A 163 -9.34 6.72 17.03
CA LEU A 163 -8.67 6.25 18.25
C LEU A 163 -9.33 6.81 19.52
N GLY A 164 -10.66 6.96 19.49
CA GLY A 164 -11.48 7.40 20.61
C GLY A 164 -11.87 8.88 20.57
N GLU A 165 -11.51 9.64 19.53
CA GLU A 165 -12.00 11.00 19.31
C GLU A 165 -13.54 11.01 19.33
N ASN A 166 -14.14 11.84 20.20
CA ASN A 166 -15.60 11.94 20.35
C ASN A 166 -16.30 10.59 20.63
N GLY A 167 -15.59 9.63 21.22
CA GLY A 167 -16.11 8.29 21.49
C GLY A 167 -16.17 7.37 20.27
N ILE A 168 -15.57 7.76 19.15
CA ILE A 168 -15.51 6.97 17.92
C ILE A 168 -14.21 6.17 17.91
N TYR A 169 -14.33 4.86 17.67
CA TYR A 169 -13.21 3.94 17.52
C TYR A 169 -13.31 3.23 16.17
N LEU A 170 -12.21 2.64 15.74
CA LEU A 170 -12.10 1.87 14.50
C LEU A 170 -12.39 2.73 13.25
N HIS A 171 -12.85 2.08 12.20
CA HIS A 171 -13.21 2.67 10.91
C HIS A 171 -14.55 2.10 10.41
N GLY A 172 -14.94 2.48 9.18
CA GLY A 172 -16.17 1.98 8.54
C GLY A 172 -17.40 2.87 8.73
N LEU A 173 -17.22 4.13 9.19
CA LEU A 173 -18.32 5.09 9.18
C LEU A 173 -18.71 5.45 7.73
N PRO A 174 -20.00 5.72 7.46
CA PRO A 174 -20.41 6.23 6.16
C PRO A 174 -19.63 7.49 5.79
N TYR A 175 -19.05 7.53 4.59
CA TYR A 175 -18.10 8.57 4.18
C TYR A 175 -18.61 10.01 4.41
N ALA A 176 -19.91 10.26 4.22
CA ALA A 176 -20.53 11.58 4.41
C ALA A 176 -20.45 12.12 5.86
N ILE A 177 -20.27 11.24 6.84
CA ILE A 177 -20.17 11.59 8.27
C ILE A 177 -18.85 11.14 8.90
N ALA A 178 -17.98 10.46 8.14
CA ALA A 178 -16.71 9.96 8.66
C ALA A 178 -15.78 11.13 9.02
N PRO A 179 -15.10 11.06 10.17
CA PRO A 179 -14.11 12.06 10.58
C PRO A 179 -12.91 12.03 9.65
N ASP A 180 -12.13 13.11 9.65
CA ASP A 180 -10.93 13.20 8.82
C ASP A 180 -9.89 12.13 9.18
N SER A 181 -9.86 11.67 10.44
CA SER A 181 -9.02 10.55 10.87
C SER A 181 -9.29 9.24 10.13
N GLN A 182 -10.49 9.03 9.56
CA GLN A 182 -10.80 7.85 8.73
C GLN A 182 -10.59 8.11 7.23
N LYS A 183 -10.42 9.36 6.79
CA LYS A 183 -10.37 9.73 5.35
C LYS A 183 -8.99 10.20 4.90
N GLN A 184 -8.21 10.81 5.79
CA GLN A 184 -6.87 11.30 5.50
C GLN A 184 -5.88 10.16 5.67
N VAL A 185 -5.23 9.78 4.57
CA VAL A 185 -4.35 8.61 4.53
C VAL A 185 -2.94 8.99 4.09
N PRO A 186 -1.91 8.26 4.55
CA PRO A 186 -0.57 8.39 4.01
C PRO A 186 -0.52 7.83 2.59
N MET A 187 0.18 8.55 1.72
CA MET A 187 0.61 8.09 0.41
C MET A 187 2.09 8.41 0.24
N LEU A 188 2.87 7.43 -0.19
CA LEU A 188 4.29 7.59 -0.50
C LEU A 188 4.56 7.11 -1.92
N LEU A 189 5.42 7.84 -2.62
CA LEU A 189 5.92 7.47 -3.93
C LEU A 189 7.45 7.52 -3.88
N TRP A 190 8.08 6.39 -4.16
CA TRP A 190 9.52 6.28 -4.29
C TRP A 190 9.88 5.88 -5.72
N LEU A 191 10.84 6.59 -6.32
CA LEU A 191 11.34 6.33 -7.67
C LEU A 191 12.84 6.10 -7.58
N SER A 192 13.34 5.01 -8.15
CA SER A 192 14.79 4.81 -8.32
C SER A 192 15.41 5.97 -9.11
N GLU A 193 16.72 6.21 -8.92
CA GLU A 193 17.42 7.23 -9.72
C GLU A 193 17.33 6.94 -11.21
N ASP A 194 17.42 5.66 -11.60
CA ASP A 194 17.26 5.23 -12.99
C ASP A 194 15.87 5.57 -13.51
N TYR A 195 14.80 5.31 -12.73
CA TYR A 195 13.44 5.68 -13.10
C TYR A 195 13.31 7.18 -13.36
N GLN A 196 13.83 8.00 -12.45
CA GLN A 196 13.78 9.46 -12.58
C GLN A 196 14.50 9.94 -13.85
N LYS A 197 15.68 9.38 -14.15
CA LYS A 197 16.46 9.72 -15.35
C LYS A 197 15.78 9.26 -16.64
N ARG A 198 15.35 7.99 -16.69
CA ARG A 198 14.76 7.36 -17.87
C ARG A 198 13.43 8.01 -18.27
N TYR A 199 12.58 8.32 -17.29
CA TYR A 199 11.27 8.91 -17.51
C TYR A 199 11.24 10.43 -17.28
N GLN A 200 12.41 11.05 -17.14
CA GLN A 200 12.61 12.50 -17.02
C GLN A 200 11.72 13.15 -15.96
N VAL A 201 11.59 12.49 -14.81
CA VAL A 201 10.77 12.96 -13.69
C VAL A 201 11.60 13.93 -12.84
N ASP A 202 11.12 15.17 -12.74
CA ASP A 202 11.77 16.19 -11.90
C ASP A 202 11.38 15.99 -10.42
N GLN A 203 12.35 15.53 -9.62
CA GLN A 203 12.14 15.26 -8.20
C GLN A 203 11.77 16.52 -7.40
N ASN A 204 12.32 17.68 -7.74
CA ASN A 204 12.01 18.93 -7.04
C ASN A 204 10.58 19.37 -7.35
N CYS A 205 10.13 19.18 -8.60
CA CYS A 205 8.74 19.36 -8.96
C CYS A 205 7.83 18.44 -8.13
N LEU A 206 8.12 17.13 -8.06
CA LEU A 206 7.31 16.18 -7.28
C LEU A 206 7.23 16.56 -5.81
N GLN A 207 8.36 16.90 -5.17
CA GLN A 207 8.38 17.32 -3.77
C GLN A 207 7.53 18.57 -3.54
N LYS A 208 7.61 19.55 -4.46
CA LYS A 208 6.76 20.74 -4.39
C LYS A 208 5.28 20.38 -4.52
N GLN A 209 4.92 19.58 -5.52
CA GLN A 209 3.52 19.18 -5.72
C GLN A 209 2.98 18.39 -4.52
N ALA A 210 3.78 17.50 -3.93
CA ALA A 210 3.40 16.75 -2.73
C ALA A 210 3.12 17.65 -1.51
N GLN A 211 3.76 18.83 -1.42
CA GLN A 211 3.53 19.78 -0.33
C GLN A 211 2.35 20.75 -0.60
N THR A 212 2.01 20.99 -1.86
CA THR A 212 1.07 22.07 -2.22
C THR A 212 -0.23 21.61 -2.84
N GLN A 213 -0.33 20.37 -3.32
CA GLN A 213 -1.53 19.83 -3.94
C GLN A 213 -2.29 18.89 -3.00
N HIS A 214 -3.54 18.61 -3.37
CA HIS A 214 -4.36 17.60 -2.75
C HIS A 214 -4.53 16.42 -3.70
N TYR A 215 -4.40 15.22 -3.16
CA TYR A 215 -4.57 13.97 -3.89
C TYR A 215 -5.59 13.08 -3.17
N SER A 216 -6.17 12.15 -3.91
CA SER A 216 -7.03 11.10 -3.40
C SER A 216 -6.64 9.76 -4.01
N GLN A 217 -7.31 8.70 -3.60
CA GLN A 217 -7.17 7.38 -4.23
C GLN A 217 -7.57 7.39 -5.73
N ASP A 218 -8.32 8.41 -6.19
CA ASP A 218 -8.67 8.57 -7.62
C ASP A 218 -7.41 8.71 -8.50
N ASN A 219 -6.34 9.27 -7.94
CA ASN A 219 -5.07 9.44 -8.63
C ASN A 219 -4.29 8.12 -8.85
N LEU A 220 -4.60 7.07 -8.09
CA LEU A 220 -3.83 5.82 -8.14
C LEU A 220 -3.90 5.16 -9.51
N PHE A 221 -5.10 5.14 -10.12
CA PHE A 221 -5.33 4.42 -11.38
C PHE A 221 -4.42 4.92 -12.51
N SER A 222 -4.46 6.22 -12.81
CA SER A 222 -3.64 6.80 -13.88
C SER A 222 -2.16 6.85 -13.50
N THR A 223 -1.84 7.03 -12.21
CA THR A 223 -0.44 7.00 -11.75
C THR A 223 0.19 5.62 -11.96
N LEU A 224 -0.52 4.52 -11.69
CA LEU A 224 -0.01 3.16 -11.96
C LEU A 224 0.19 2.88 -13.45
N LEU A 225 -0.74 3.35 -14.31
CA LEU A 225 -0.57 3.27 -15.77
C LEU A 225 0.64 4.09 -16.23
N GLY A 226 0.81 5.29 -15.70
CA GLY A 226 1.96 6.15 -15.96
C GLY A 226 3.28 5.51 -15.52
N LEU A 227 3.30 4.88 -14.34
CA LEU A 227 4.47 4.18 -13.78
C LEU A 227 4.91 2.98 -14.62
N THR A 228 3.93 2.27 -15.19
CA THR A 228 4.16 1.06 -15.98
C THR A 228 4.31 1.34 -17.48
N GLY A 229 4.11 2.59 -17.92
CA GLY A 229 4.18 2.98 -19.33
C GLY A 229 3.06 2.39 -20.19
N VAL A 230 1.96 1.93 -19.59
CA VAL A 230 0.85 1.30 -20.31
C VAL A 230 0.04 2.34 -21.07
N GLU A 231 -0.01 2.21 -22.40
CA GLU A 231 -0.81 3.05 -23.27
C GLU A 231 -2.25 2.54 -23.35
N THR A 232 -3.21 3.38 -22.95
CA THR A 232 -4.62 3.04 -23.00
C THR A 232 -5.50 4.28 -23.07
N LYS A 233 -6.66 4.18 -23.73
CA LYS A 233 -7.66 5.27 -23.80
C LYS A 233 -8.27 5.64 -22.44
N TYR A 234 -8.09 4.79 -21.43
CA TYR A 234 -8.59 5.00 -20.07
C TYR A 234 -7.63 5.81 -19.19
N TYR A 235 -6.40 6.04 -19.65
CA TYR A 235 -5.43 6.87 -18.95
C TYR A 235 -5.90 8.33 -18.93
N GLN A 236 -5.91 8.92 -17.74
CA GLN A 236 -6.25 10.33 -17.56
C GLN A 236 -5.03 11.08 -17.03
N ALA A 237 -4.41 11.87 -17.90
CA ALA A 237 -3.19 12.63 -17.59
C ALA A 237 -3.34 13.60 -16.40
N ALA A 238 -4.56 14.07 -16.12
CA ALA A 238 -4.85 14.93 -14.98
C ALA A 238 -4.81 14.18 -13.63
N ASP A 239 -4.99 12.87 -13.65
CA ASP A 239 -5.01 12.02 -12.46
C ASP A 239 -3.64 11.37 -12.19
N ASP A 240 -2.71 11.37 -13.16
CA ASP A 240 -1.33 10.91 -12.95
C ASP A 240 -0.49 11.96 -12.22
N ILE A 241 -0.11 11.63 -10.99
CA ILE A 241 0.72 12.46 -10.10
C ILE A 241 2.06 12.83 -10.76
N LEU A 242 2.61 11.94 -11.57
CA LEU A 242 3.90 12.14 -12.22
C LEU A 242 3.83 13.10 -13.40
N GLN A 243 2.68 13.17 -14.07
CA GLN A 243 2.58 13.74 -15.41
C GLN A 243 3.05 15.20 -15.47
N THR A 244 2.66 16.01 -14.49
CA THR A 244 3.05 17.44 -14.44
C THR A 244 4.54 17.67 -14.18
N CYS A 245 5.23 16.66 -13.65
CA CYS A 245 6.65 16.71 -13.33
C CYS A 245 7.52 15.90 -14.29
N ARG A 246 6.94 15.27 -15.32
CA ARG A 246 7.68 14.73 -16.46
C ARG A 246 8.06 15.86 -17.39
N ARG A 247 9.35 15.99 -17.70
CA ARG A 247 9.77 16.91 -18.76
C ARG A 247 9.27 16.33 -20.09
N VAL A 248 8.54 17.15 -20.84
CA VAL A 248 8.20 16.80 -22.22
C VAL A 248 9.52 16.77 -22.97
N SER A 249 9.89 15.62 -23.52
CA SER A 249 11.00 15.54 -24.47
C SER A 249 10.66 16.47 -25.65
N GLU A 250 11.52 17.46 -25.90
CA GLU A 250 11.50 18.28 -27.13
C GLU A 250 11.62 17.42 -28.39
#